data_AF-A0A955IXZ4-F1
#
_entry.id   AF-A0A955IXZ4-F1
#
_cell.length_a   1.000
_cell.length_b   1.000
_cell.length_c   1.000
_cell.angle_alpha   90.00
_cell.angle_beta   90.00
_cell.angle_gamma   90.00
#
_symmetry.space_group_name_H-M   'P 1'
#
loop_
_entity.id
_entity.type
_entity.pdbx_description
1 polymer ?
#
loop_
_entity_poly.entity_id
_entity_poly.type
_entity_poly.pdbx_seq_one_letter_code
_entity_poly.pdbx_strand_id
1 'polypeptide(L)'
;MPRFRFNLQPVLELREREEREKQIVFASYERERVELEDRIRRCQSMMDDEKRVMRDALSAGGVVDLRSVKMQAGATLGHHLDAHRAVLELAGVFTKLESARAELIRASAARKAVELLRERAYEAFRKELDAREARELDELAVMRHARTKEMMR
;
A
#
# COMPACT_ATOMS: atom_id res chain seq x y z
N MET A 1 -12.22 -30.33 22.43
CA MET A 1 -12.25 -28.86 22.61
C MET A 1 -13.13 -28.22 21.56
N PRO A 2 -14.05 -27.33 21.93
CA PRO A 2 -14.85 -26.59 20.97
C PRO A 2 -13.95 -25.70 20.10
N ARG A 3 -14.26 -25.58 18.80
CA ARG A 3 -13.52 -24.73 17.85
C ARG A 3 -14.28 -23.43 17.63
N PHE A 4 -13.57 -22.30 17.71
CA PHE A 4 -14.13 -20.99 17.36
C PHE A 4 -14.52 -20.95 15.88
N ARG A 5 -15.73 -20.46 15.60
CA ARG A 5 -16.21 -20.17 14.24
C ARG A 5 -16.72 -18.74 14.20
N PHE A 6 -16.17 -17.94 13.29
CA PHE A 6 -16.59 -16.56 13.10
C PHE A 6 -17.62 -16.47 11.98
N ASN A 7 -18.85 -16.05 12.31
CA ASN A 7 -19.97 -16.04 11.36
C ASN A 7 -19.76 -15.07 10.18
N LEU A 8 -18.96 -14.02 10.36
CA LEU A 8 -18.66 -13.03 9.32
C LEU A 8 -17.32 -13.29 8.61
N GLN A 9 -16.78 -14.51 8.71
CA GLN A 9 -15.54 -14.89 8.02
C GLN A 9 -15.62 -14.64 6.49
N PRO A 10 -16.72 -14.96 5.78
CA PRO A 10 -16.84 -14.64 4.35
C PRO A 10 -16.81 -13.13 4.06
N VAL A 11 -17.35 -12.31 4.98
CA VAL A 11 -17.33 -10.85 4.84
C VAL A 11 -15.91 -10.32 5.01
N LEU A 12 -15.15 -10.86 5.97
CA LEU A 12 -13.75 -10.50 6.16
C LEU A 12 -12.92 -10.79 4.90
N GLU A 13 -13.08 -11.97 4.31
CA GLU A 13 -12.39 -12.37 3.07
C GLU A 13 -12.75 -11.47 1.88
N LEU A 14 -14.02 -11.07 1.77
CA LEU A 14 -14.45 -10.11 0.77
C LEU A 14 -13.75 -8.76 0.98
N ARG A 15 -13.72 -8.23 2.21
CA ARG A 15 -13.05 -6.95 2.52
C ARG A 15 -11.54 -7.00 2.27
N GLU A 16 -10.89 -8.12 2.54
CA GLU A 16 -9.48 -8.32 2.20
C GLU A 16 -9.24 -8.29 0.68
N ARG A 17 -10.14 -8.88 -0.11
CA ARG A 17 -10.07 -8.77 -1.58
C ARG A 17 -10.26 -7.35 -2.06
N GLU A 18 -11.28 -6.65 -1.54
CA GLU A 18 -11.52 -5.24 -1.89
C GLU A 18 -10.30 -4.36 -1.56
N GLU A 19 -9.69 -4.54 -0.38
CA GLU A 19 -8.47 -3.80 -0.03
C GLU A 19 -7.31 -4.13 -0.98
N ARG A 20 -7.10 -5.41 -1.30
CA ARG A 20 -6.06 -5.82 -2.27
C ARG A 20 -6.27 -5.19 -3.64
N GLU A 21 -7.51 -5.12 -4.13
CA GLU A 21 -7.84 -4.47 -5.39
C GLU A 21 -7.48 -2.98 -5.35
N LYS A 22 -7.78 -2.27 -4.25
CA LYS A 22 -7.39 -0.86 -4.08
C LYS A 22 -5.88 -0.67 -3.93
N GLN A 23 -5.17 -1.61 -3.29
CA GLN A 23 -3.71 -1.60 -3.22
C GLN A 23 -3.07 -1.72 -4.60
N ILE A 24 -3.59 -2.60 -5.45
CA ILE A 24 -3.10 -2.78 -6.83
C ILE A 24 -3.31 -1.50 -7.64
N VAL A 25 -4.48 -0.87 -7.55
CA VAL A 25 -4.77 0.39 -8.24
C VAL A 25 -3.83 1.50 -7.77
N PHE A 26 -3.65 1.67 -6.46
CA PHE A 26 -2.71 2.65 -5.91
C PHE A 26 -1.27 2.40 -6.37
N ALA A 27 -0.81 1.14 -6.34
CA ALA A 27 0.52 0.76 -6.78
C ALA A 27 0.74 1.02 -8.29
N SER A 28 -0.30 0.87 -9.11
CA SER A 28 -0.22 1.17 -10.54
C SER A 28 0.04 2.66 -10.81
N TYR A 29 -0.62 3.55 -10.06
CA TYR A 29 -0.39 4.99 -10.19
C TYR A 29 0.94 5.44 -9.58
N GLU A 30 1.42 4.81 -8.50
CA GLU A 30 2.76 5.10 -7.97
C GLU A 30 3.84 4.69 -8.98
N ARG A 31 3.65 3.59 -9.70
CA ARG A 31 4.56 3.20 -10.78
C ARG A 31 4.56 4.23 -11.91
N GLU A 32 3.37 4.64 -12.37
CA GLU A 32 3.24 5.68 -13.40
C GLU A 32 3.92 7.00 -12.98
N ARG A 33 3.76 7.40 -11.71
CA ARG A 33 4.43 8.56 -11.13
C ARG A 33 5.96 8.44 -11.22
N VAL A 34 6.52 7.32 -10.76
CA VAL A 34 7.98 7.08 -10.80
C VAL A 34 8.51 7.10 -12.23
N GLU A 35 7.80 6.48 -13.17
CA GLU A 35 8.18 6.47 -14.59
C GLU A 35 8.22 7.88 -15.19
N LEU A 36 7.24 8.72 -14.85
CA LEU A 36 7.19 10.13 -15.26
C LEU A 36 8.30 10.97 -14.62
N GLU A 37 8.55 10.79 -13.31
CA GLU A 37 9.66 11.46 -12.62
C GLU A 37 11.02 11.08 -13.24
N ASP A 38 11.22 9.81 -13.56
CA ASP A 38 12.44 9.34 -14.22
C ASP A 38 12.54 9.88 -15.65
N ARG A 39 11.43 10.02 -16.38
CA ARG A 39 11.41 10.66 -17.71
C ARG A 39 11.82 12.12 -17.63
N ILE A 40 11.32 12.87 -16.65
CA ILE A 40 11.69 14.27 -16.41
C ILE A 40 13.19 14.37 -16.10
N ARG A 41 13.71 13.52 -15.20
CA ARG A 41 15.13 13.49 -14.86
C ARG A 41 16.01 13.18 -16.09
N ARG A 42 15.61 12.21 -16.92
CA ARG A 42 16.33 11.91 -18.17
C ARG A 42 16.36 13.10 -19.13
N CYS A 43 15.23 13.78 -19.34
CA CYS A 43 15.19 14.98 -20.19
C CYS A 43 16.11 16.08 -19.66
N GLN A 44 16.11 16.31 -18.34
CA GLN A 44 16.99 17.29 -17.69
C GLN A 44 18.46 16.94 -17.86
N SER A 45 18.85 15.68 -17.64
CA SER A 45 20.23 15.23 -17.84
C SER A 45 20.69 15.41 -19.29
N MET A 46 19.88 15.04 -20.28
CA MET A 46 20.21 15.24 -21.69
C MET A 46 20.42 16.72 -22.02
N MET A 47 19.54 17.59 -21.51
CA MET A 47 19.66 19.04 -21.72
C MET A 47 20.93 19.62 -21.08
N ASP A 48 21.33 19.14 -19.91
CA ASP A 48 22.54 19.60 -19.24
C ASP A 48 23.81 19.09 -19.92
N ASP A 49 23.80 17.86 -20.42
CA ASP A 49 24.88 17.30 -21.25
C ASP A 49 25.03 18.08 -22.56
N GLU A 50 23.93 18.38 -23.25
CA GLU A 50 23.93 19.20 -24.47
C GLU A 50 24.50 20.59 -24.23
N LYS A 51 24.08 21.26 -23.14
CA LYS A 51 24.63 22.57 -22.75
C LYS A 51 26.12 22.49 -22.45
N ARG A 52 26.59 21.42 -21.82
CA ARG A 52 28.01 21.21 -21.52
C ARG A 52 28.81 21.05 -22.80
N VAL A 53 28.37 20.17 -23.70
CA VAL A 53 29.01 19.95 -25.00
C VAL A 53 29.07 21.24 -25.81
N MET A 54 27.98 22.01 -25.84
CA MET A 54 27.95 23.30 -26.54
C MET A 54 28.94 24.30 -25.90
N ARG A 55 28.98 24.39 -24.58
CA ARG A 55 29.92 25.27 -23.87
C ARG A 55 31.37 24.91 -24.18
N ASP A 56 31.72 23.63 -24.12
CA ASP A 56 33.07 23.15 -24.41
C ASP A 56 33.47 23.44 -25.87
N ALA A 57 32.56 23.23 -26.82
CA ALA A 57 32.78 23.55 -28.23
C ALA A 57 33.01 25.06 -28.48
N LEU A 58 32.25 25.93 -27.80
CA LEU A 58 32.40 27.39 -27.90
C LEU A 58 33.68 27.90 -27.19
N SER A 59 34.13 27.22 -26.14
CA SER A 59 35.31 27.58 -25.36
C SER A 59 36.63 27.25 -26.08
N ALA A 60 36.61 26.32 -27.03
CA ALA A 60 37.79 25.84 -27.75
C ALA A 60 38.35 26.85 -28.78
N GLY A 61 37.74 28.03 -28.95
CA GLY A 61 38.27 29.13 -29.76
C GLY A 61 38.33 28.88 -31.28
N GLY A 62 37.71 27.79 -31.76
CA GLY A 62 37.69 27.40 -33.17
C GLY A 62 36.49 27.94 -33.96
N VAL A 63 36.43 27.60 -35.26
CA VAL A 63 35.29 27.93 -36.12
C VAL A 63 34.04 27.17 -35.65
N VAL A 64 33.00 27.90 -35.28
CA VAL A 64 31.72 27.33 -34.83
C VAL A 64 30.91 26.85 -36.04
N ASP A 65 30.59 25.56 -36.10
CA ASP A 65 29.65 25.04 -37.09
C ASP A 65 28.21 25.41 -36.70
N LEU A 66 27.68 26.45 -37.35
CA LEU A 66 26.31 26.92 -37.16
C LEU A 66 25.24 25.83 -37.41
N ARG A 67 25.53 24.82 -38.24
CA ARG A 67 24.60 23.71 -38.50
C ARG A 67 24.47 22.83 -37.27
N SER A 68 25.58 22.45 -36.64
CA SER A 68 25.58 21.70 -35.38
C SER A 68 24.86 22.43 -34.25
N VAL A 69 25.08 23.75 -34.11
CA VAL A 69 24.41 24.59 -33.11
C VAL A 69 22.89 24.60 -33.32
N LYS A 70 22.43 24.75 -34.57
CA LYS A 70 21.00 24.71 -34.91
C LYS A 70 20.38 23.35 -34.59
N MET A 71 21.09 22.25 -34.87
CA MET A 71 20.61 20.90 -34.57
C MET A 71 20.49 20.67 -33.07
N GLN A 72 21.48 21.09 -32.28
CA GLN A 72 21.45 21.02 -30.82
C GLN A 72 20.32 21.85 -30.23
N ALA A 73 20.12 23.09 -30.69
CA ALA A 73 19.00 23.92 -30.23
C ALA A 73 17.63 23.27 -30.49
N GLY A 74 17.48 22.56 -31.61
CA GLY A 74 16.28 21.78 -31.91
C GLY A 74 16.09 20.58 -30.98
N ALA A 75 17.17 19.86 -30.66
CA ALA A 75 17.15 18.73 -29.73
C ALA A 75 16.79 19.18 -28.30
N THR A 76 17.43 20.25 -27.81
CA THR A 76 17.13 20.83 -26.49
C THR A 76 15.67 21.29 -26.40
N LEU A 77 15.14 21.92 -27.45
CA LEU A 77 13.72 22.30 -27.49
C LEU A 77 12.79 21.08 -27.42
N GLY A 78 13.13 20.00 -28.14
CA GLY A 78 12.42 18.72 -28.04
C GLY A 78 12.39 18.17 -26.62
N HIS A 79 13.56 18.15 -25.95
CA HIS A 79 13.67 17.70 -24.56
C HIS A 79 12.89 18.58 -23.57
N HIS A 80 12.86 19.89 -23.79
CA HIS A 80 12.01 20.81 -23.01
C HIS A 80 10.52 20.47 -23.16
N LEU A 81 10.04 20.28 -24.39
CA LEU A 81 8.63 19.95 -24.63
C LEU A 81 8.26 18.60 -24.01
N ASP A 82 9.13 17.60 -24.12
CA ASP A 82 8.93 16.29 -23.49
C ASP A 82 8.89 16.37 -21.96
N ALA A 83 9.78 17.14 -21.35
CA ALA A 83 9.80 17.36 -19.91
C ALA A 83 8.52 18.07 -19.45
N HIS A 84 8.09 19.13 -20.16
CA HIS A 84 6.85 19.84 -19.83
C HIS A 84 5.62 18.94 -19.96
N ARG A 85 5.56 18.11 -21.01
CA ARG A 85 4.50 17.12 -21.18
C ARG A 85 4.47 16.12 -20.02
N ALA A 86 5.62 15.58 -19.64
CA ALA A 86 5.72 14.65 -18.52
C ALA A 86 5.30 15.29 -17.18
N VAL A 87 5.59 16.57 -16.97
CA VAL A 87 5.12 17.33 -15.78
C VAL A 87 3.60 17.48 -15.76
N LEU A 88 2.98 17.77 -16.91
CA LEU A 88 1.52 17.87 -16.99
C LEU A 88 0.84 16.51 -16.76
N GLU A 89 1.40 15.43 -17.33
CA GLU A 89 0.96 14.06 -17.08
C GLU A 89 1.08 13.72 -15.58
N LEU A 90 2.19 14.10 -14.95
CA LEU A 90 2.46 13.87 -13.52
C LEU A 90 1.44 14.57 -12.61
N ALA A 91 1.03 15.80 -12.94
CA ALA A 91 -0.03 16.50 -12.20
C ALA A 91 -1.35 15.72 -12.23
N GLY A 92 -1.71 15.15 -13.39
CA GLY A 92 -2.85 14.25 -13.51
C GLY A 92 -2.71 12.99 -12.65
N VAL A 93 -1.53 12.37 -12.64
CA VAL A 93 -1.27 11.19 -11.80
C VAL A 93 -1.39 11.50 -10.31
N PHE A 94 -0.94 12.67 -9.84
CA PHE A 94 -1.10 13.05 -8.43
C PHE A 94 -2.58 13.11 -8.00
N THR A 95 -3.46 13.68 -8.82
CA THR A 95 -4.91 13.69 -8.50
C THR A 95 -5.49 12.27 -8.42
N LYS A 96 -5.07 11.36 -9.31
CA LYS A 96 -5.47 9.95 -9.26
C LYS A 96 -4.91 9.24 -8.03
N LEU A 97 -3.67 9.52 -7.64
CA LEU A 97 -3.03 8.97 -6.45
C LEU A 97 -3.74 9.40 -5.16
N GLU A 98 -4.12 10.66 -5.05
CA GLU A 98 -4.88 11.16 -3.89
C GLU A 98 -6.23 10.44 -3.76
N SER A 99 -6.95 10.31 -4.88
CA SER A 99 -8.22 9.57 -4.92
C SER A 99 -8.03 8.09 -4.55
N ALA A 100 -7.08 7.41 -5.18
CA ALA A 100 -6.78 6.00 -4.93
C ALA A 100 -6.32 5.76 -3.48
N ARG A 101 -5.54 6.68 -2.90
CA ARG A 101 -5.12 6.64 -1.49
C ARG A 101 -6.32 6.74 -0.56
N ALA A 102 -7.25 7.67 -0.83
CA ALA A 102 -8.47 7.82 -0.05
C ALA A 102 -9.38 6.58 -0.14
N GLU A 103 -9.46 5.94 -1.30
CA GLU A 103 -10.17 4.67 -1.47
C GLU A 103 -9.51 3.52 -0.71
N LEU A 104 -8.19 3.41 -0.79
CA LEU A 104 -7.44 2.38 -0.07
C LEU A 104 -7.63 2.53 1.45
N ILE A 105 -7.51 3.75 1.99
CA ILE A 105 -7.75 4.01 3.42
C ILE A 105 -9.15 3.58 3.85
N ARG A 106 -10.17 3.89 3.04
CA ARG A 106 -11.56 3.46 3.30
C ARG A 106 -11.71 1.94 3.30
N ALA A 107 -11.10 1.25 2.34
CA ALA A 107 -11.13 -0.21 2.26
C ALA A 107 -10.41 -0.85 3.46
N SER A 108 -9.22 -0.36 3.82
CA SER A 108 -8.48 -0.82 4.99
C SER A 108 -9.26 -0.59 6.30
N ALA A 109 -9.94 0.55 6.45
CA ALA A 109 -10.78 0.82 7.62
C ALA A 109 -11.97 -0.15 7.69
N ALA A 110 -12.62 -0.43 6.55
CA ALA A 110 -13.71 -1.39 6.48
C ALA A 110 -13.27 -2.82 6.84
N ARG A 111 -12.11 -3.28 6.37
CA ARG A 111 -11.53 -4.57 6.78
C ARG A 111 -11.27 -4.60 8.29
N LYS A 112 -10.56 -3.60 8.81
CA LYS A 112 -10.20 -3.51 10.24
C LYS A 112 -11.43 -3.51 11.15
N ALA A 113 -12.53 -2.90 10.73
CA ALA A 113 -13.78 -2.94 11.47
C ALA A 113 -14.30 -4.39 11.65
N VAL A 114 -14.23 -5.21 10.61
CA VAL A 114 -14.64 -6.63 10.67
C VAL A 114 -13.65 -7.47 11.48
N GLU A 115 -12.35 -7.17 11.40
CA GLU A 115 -11.33 -7.81 12.24
C GLU A 115 -11.58 -7.56 13.72
N LEU A 116 -11.89 -6.32 14.09
CA LEU A 116 -12.24 -5.98 15.47
C LEU A 116 -13.48 -6.75 15.96
N LEU A 117 -14.48 -6.94 15.10
CA LEU A 117 -15.63 -7.79 15.43
C LEU A 117 -15.23 -9.25 15.66
N ARG A 118 -14.31 -9.77 14.85
CA ARG A 118 -13.77 -11.13 15.01
C ARG A 118 -13.01 -11.29 16.32
N GLU A 119 -12.16 -10.32 16.67
CA GLU A 119 -11.41 -10.32 17.93
C GLU A 119 -12.34 -10.33 19.13
N ARG A 120 -13.35 -9.44 19.15
CA ARG A 120 -14.36 -9.40 20.21
C ARG A 120 -15.17 -10.70 20.32
N ALA A 121 -15.56 -11.28 19.18
CA ALA A 121 -16.26 -12.56 19.16
C ALA A 121 -15.39 -13.71 19.70
N TYR A 122 -14.08 -13.67 19.39
CA TYR A 122 -13.13 -14.65 19.89
C TYR A 122 -12.92 -14.53 21.40
N GLU A 123 -12.79 -13.30 21.92
CA GLU A 123 -12.69 -13.05 23.36
C GLU A 123 -13.94 -13.54 24.11
N ALA A 124 -15.13 -13.29 23.57
CA ALA A 124 -16.39 -13.77 24.15
C ALA A 124 -16.44 -15.31 24.18
N PHE A 125 -16.07 -15.96 23.08
CA PHE A 125 -16.00 -17.42 22.99
C PHE A 125 -15.03 -18.02 24.02
N ARG A 126 -13.86 -17.39 24.21
CA ARG A 126 -12.88 -17.83 25.23
C ARG A 126 -13.43 -17.71 26.64
N LYS A 127 -14.05 -16.57 26.99
CA LYS A 127 -14.67 -16.37 28.31
C LYS A 127 -15.75 -17.41 28.59
N GLU A 128 -16.55 -17.77 27.59
CA GLU A 128 -17.58 -18.79 27.73
C GLU A 128 -16.98 -20.19 27.95
N LEU A 129 -15.90 -20.51 27.22
CA LEU A 129 -15.17 -21.76 27.41
C LEU A 129 -14.56 -21.85 28.81
N ASP A 130 -13.85 -20.81 29.25
CA ASP A 130 -13.24 -20.75 30.58
C ASP A 130 -14.29 -20.88 31.69
N ALA A 131 -15.45 -20.21 31.53
CA ALA A 131 -16.56 -20.30 32.48
C ALA A 131 -17.26 -21.68 32.48
N ARG A 132 -17.22 -22.41 31.36
CA ARG A 132 -17.73 -23.78 31.29
C ARG A 132 -16.76 -24.75 31.95
N GLU A 133 -15.47 -24.65 31.64
CA GLU A 133 -14.42 -25.48 32.23
C GLU A 133 -14.36 -25.28 33.76
N ALA A 134 -14.47 -24.04 34.25
CA ALA A 134 -14.53 -23.75 35.68
C ALA A 134 -15.74 -24.43 36.37
N ARG A 135 -16.93 -24.39 35.75
CA ARG A 135 -18.12 -25.08 36.28
C ARG A 135 -17.95 -26.60 36.30
N GLU A 136 -17.38 -27.18 35.25
CA GLU A 136 -17.10 -28.62 35.18
C GLU A 136 -16.10 -29.04 36.27
N LEU A 137 -15.07 -28.23 36.56
CA LEU A 137 -14.12 -28.48 37.65
C LEU A 137 -14.76 -28.37 39.03
N ASP A 138 -15.62 -27.38 39.27
CA ASP A 138 -16.34 -27.22 40.53
C ASP A 138 -17.28 -28.41 40.79
N GLU A 139 -18.01 -28.87 39.78
CA GLU A 139 -18.87 -30.05 39.87
C GLU A 139 -18.08 -31.32 40.23
N LEU A 140 -16.91 -31.52 39.60
CA LEU A 140 -16.01 -32.63 39.93
C LEU A 140 -15.48 -32.53 41.37
N ALA A 141 -15.13 -31.34 41.84
CA ALA A 141 -14.67 -31.12 43.20
C ALA A 141 -15.76 -31.44 44.25
N VAL A 142 -17.01 -31.01 43.99
CA VAL A 142 -18.17 -31.32 44.85
C VAL A 142 -18.44 -32.83 44.87
N MET A 143 -18.48 -33.49 43.71
CA MET A 143 -18.68 -34.94 43.64
C MET A 143 -17.59 -35.72 44.37
N ARG A 144 -16.32 -35.28 44.25
CA ARG A 144 -15.21 -35.90 44.97
C ARG A 144 -15.36 -35.72 46.47
N HIS A 145 -15.68 -34.51 46.95
CA HIS A 145 -15.89 -34.25 48.37
C HIS A 145 -17.05 -35.06 48.96
N ALA A 146 -18.15 -35.22 48.21
CA ALA A 146 -19.29 -36.05 48.61
C ALA A 146 -18.89 -37.51 48.82
N ARG A 147 -18.14 -38.11 47.87
CA ARG A 147 -17.66 -39.51 48.01
C ARG A 147 -16.74 -39.71 49.21
N THR A 148 -15.82 -38.77 49.49
CA THR A 148 -14.93 -38.90 50.65
C THR A 148 -15.70 -38.85 51.97
N LYS A 149 -16.76 -38.05 52.04
CA LYS A 149 -17.65 -37.98 53.22
C LYS A 149 -18.47 -39.24 53.42
N GLU A 150 -18.94 -39.88 52.34
CA GLU A 150 -19.64 -41.17 52.42
C GLU A 150 -18.73 -42.31 52.88
N MET A 151 -17.45 -42.34 52.47
CA MET A 151 -16.49 -43.36 52.92
C MET A 151 -16.00 -43.19 54.36
N MET A 152 -16.16 -42.01 54.96
CA MET A 152 -15.79 -41.74 56.36
C MET A 152 -16.95 -41.93 57.35
N ARG A 153 -18.15 -42.26 56.87
CA ARG A 153 -19.30 -42.68 57.69
C ARG A 153 -19.38 -44.19 57.75
#